data_AF-A0A843RL07-F1
#
_entry.id   AF-A0A843RL07-F1
#
_cell.length_a   1.000
_cell.length_b   1.000
_cell.length_c   1.000
_cell.angle_alpha   90.00
_cell.angle_beta   90.00
_cell.angle_gamma   90.00
#
_symmetry.space_group_name_H-M   'P 1'
#
loop_
_entity.id
_entity.type
_entity.pdbx_description
1 polymer ?
#
loop_
_entity_poly.entity_id
_entity_poly.type
_entity_poly.pdbx_seq_one_letter_code
_entity_poly.pdbx_strand_id
1 'polypeptide(L)'
;MNAGEPGTPEPAAAPRLTPGPSASQLRFWLILLAVTLIGVYLLRGVLLPFVAGMAVAYLLDPVCDRLESWKLSRTWATTVVTLCFILLCALVLLLVIPTVVSQVATFVERAPDYFSALQREATALLEVMRDRLDPASEEKLQSLLRDSADKVVVWITGVLGGVISGGVAFFNFIALLVITPVVAFYLLRDWDRMIAKADDALPRKHQATIRMLAREVDETLAGFLRGQGTVCLSLAVFYAIGLTIVGLDFGLVVGLIAGFLSFIPYVGSLVGLVLSVGLAAAQFDSWVSVAIVAAVFFVGQALEGNVLTPKLVGEKVGLHPVWVMFALLAGGALFGFVGVLLAVPAAAVVGVGVRFAVGQYRLSPYYTGHGGAGEPAAGSDEAP
;
A
#
# COMPACT_ATOMS: atom_id res chain seq x y z
N MET A 1 25.13 -70.78 35.90
CA MET A 1 23.93 -70.37 35.12
C MET A 1 22.98 -69.65 36.06
N ASN A 2 22.36 -68.57 35.58
CA ASN A 2 21.50 -67.59 36.27
C ASN A 2 22.21 -66.57 37.17
N ALA A 3 21.92 -65.27 37.11
CA ALA A 3 21.06 -64.49 36.21
C ALA A 3 21.58 -63.04 36.22
N GLY A 4 21.68 -62.43 35.04
CA GLY A 4 22.12 -61.03 34.90
C GLY A 4 21.04 -60.07 35.39
N GLU A 5 21.45 -59.07 36.17
CA GLU A 5 20.58 -57.97 36.58
C GLU A 5 20.19 -57.09 35.38
N PRO A 6 18.93 -56.62 35.30
CA PRO A 6 18.50 -55.72 34.24
C PRO A 6 19.09 -54.32 34.47
N GLY A 7 19.86 -53.84 33.51
CA GLY A 7 20.41 -52.48 33.48
C GLY A 7 19.29 -51.44 33.58
N THR A 8 19.48 -50.48 34.48
CA THR A 8 18.63 -49.30 34.62
C THR A 8 18.66 -48.47 33.31
N PRO A 9 17.52 -47.97 32.83
CA PRO A 9 17.50 -47.12 31.63
C PRO A 9 18.23 -45.81 31.94
N GLU A 10 19.25 -45.51 31.14
CA GLU A 10 19.99 -44.25 31.16
C GLU A 10 19.00 -43.08 31.01
N PRO A 11 19.00 -42.08 31.91
CA PRO A 11 18.06 -40.98 31.83
C PRO A 11 18.29 -40.23 30.51
N ALA A 12 17.24 -40.15 29.69
CA ALA A 12 17.27 -39.43 28.42
C ALA A 12 17.81 -38.01 28.63
N ALA A 13 18.97 -37.71 28.03
CA ALA A 13 19.65 -36.44 28.18
C ALA A 13 18.68 -35.27 27.90
N ALA A 14 18.50 -34.40 28.89
CA ALA A 14 17.66 -33.21 28.76
C ALA A 14 18.08 -32.38 27.53
N PRO A 15 17.13 -31.83 26.75
CA PRO A 15 17.45 -31.05 25.57
C PRO A 15 18.31 -29.86 25.97
N ARG A 16 19.55 -29.82 25.45
CA ARG A 16 20.50 -28.73 25.72
C ARG A 16 19.90 -27.43 25.18
N LEU A 17 19.61 -26.50 26.09
CA LEU A 17 19.20 -25.14 25.75
C LEU A 17 20.28 -24.54 24.84
N THR A 18 19.96 -24.27 23.58
CA THR A 18 20.87 -23.56 22.68
C THR A 18 21.12 -22.17 23.26
N PRO A 19 22.38 -21.76 23.49
CA PRO A 19 22.67 -20.43 24.02
C PRO A 19 22.08 -19.35 23.10
N GLY A 20 21.50 -18.31 23.69
CA GLY A 20 21.04 -17.12 22.97
C GLY A 20 22.17 -16.45 22.18
N PRO A 21 21.83 -15.49 21.30
CA PRO A 21 22.83 -14.79 20.50
C PRO A 21 23.90 -14.17 21.39
N SER A 22 25.17 -14.32 21.01
CA SER A 22 26.27 -13.70 21.77
C SER A 22 26.11 -12.17 21.75
N ALA A 23 26.55 -11.47 22.80
CA ALA A 23 26.50 -10.01 22.84
C ALA A 23 27.25 -9.34 21.66
N SER A 24 28.20 -10.04 21.03
CA SER A 24 28.85 -9.61 19.79
C SER A 24 27.95 -9.75 18.56
N GLN A 25 27.21 -10.85 18.44
CA GLN A 25 26.25 -11.06 17.35
C GLN A 25 25.10 -10.06 17.43
N LEU A 26 24.55 -9.83 18.63
CA LEU A 26 23.46 -8.86 18.82
C LEU A 26 23.90 -7.44 18.41
N ARG A 27 25.09 -7.00 18.85
CA ARG A 27 25.65 -5.70 18.46
C ARG A 27 25.85 -5.58 16.95
N PHE A 28 26.40 -6.60 16.31
CA PHE A 28 26.59 -6.62 14.86
C PHE A 28 25.27 -6.44 14.11
N TRP A 29 24.23 -7.21 14.46
CA TRP A 29 22.93 -7.11 13.81
C TRP A 29 22.21 -5.78 14.07
N LEU A 30 22.34 -5.22 15.28
CA LEU A 30 21.79 -3.90 15.59
C LEU A 30 22.49 -2.77 14.81
N ILE A 31 23.81 -2.82 14.67
CA ILE A 31 24.57 -1.86 13.87
C ILE A 31 24.18 -1.99 12.39
N LEU A 32 24.12 -3.22 11.86
CA LEU A 32 23.72 -3.46 10.47
C LEU A 32 22.31 -2.90 10.21
N LEU A 33 21.35 -3.19 11.09
CA LEU A 33 20.00 -2.67 11.00
C LEU A 33 19.98 -1.13 11.01
N ALA A 34 20.70 -0.49 11.94
CA ALA A 34 20.76 0.96 12.03
C ALA A 34 21.35 1.60 10.75
N VAL A 35 22.45 1.04 10.23
CA VAL A 35 23.07 1.50 8.98
C VAL A 35 22.10 1.35 7.80
N THR A 36 21.40 0.22 7.69
CA THR A 36 20.38 0.01 6.66
C THR A 36 19.24 1.02 6.77
N LEU A 37 18.71 1.27 7.97
CA LEU A 37 17.62 2.23 8.18
C LEU A 37 18.05 3.66 7.84
N ILE A 38 19.26 4.06 8.23
CA ILE A 38 19.83 5.37 7.87
C ILE A 38 20.00 5.47 6.36
N GLY A 39 20.55 4.43 5.71
CA GLY A 39 20.71 4.39 4.26
C GLY A 39 19.38 4.55 3.52
N VAL A 40 18.35 3.81 3.94
CA VAL A 40 16.98 3.91 3.37
C VAL A 40 16.41 5.31 3.57
N TYR A 41 16.59 5.90 4.75
CA TYR A 41 16.14 7.26 5.03
C TYR A 41 16.82 8.31 4.15
N LEU A 42 18.15 8.20 3.97
CA LEU A 42 18.91 9.11 3.12
C LEU A 42 18.54 8.96 1.64
N LEU A 43 18.25 7.73 1.19
CA LEU A 43 17.93 7.42 -0.21
C LEU A 43 16.44 7.58 -0.56
N ARG A 44 15.58 7.93 0.39
CA ARG A 44 14.12 7.96 0.21
C ARG A 44 13.63 8.73 -1.01
N GLY A 45 14.34 9.79 -1.42
CA GLY A 45 13.99 10.59 -2.59
C GLY A 45 14.11 9.86 -3.93
N VAL A 46 14.90 8.78 -3.98
CA VAL A 46 15.18 8.01 -5.22
C VAL A 46 14.54 6.61 -5.15
N LEU A 47 13.95 6.21 -4.03
CA LEU A 47 13.39 4.86 -3.86
C LEU A 47 12.14 4.60 -4.70
N LEU A 48 11.33 5.63 -4.99
CA LEU A 48 10.03 5.46 -5.65
C LEU A 48 10.08 4.63 -6.96
N PRO A 49 10.96 4.91 -7.94
CA PRO A 49 11.05 4.08 -9.14
C PRO A 49 11.47 2.62 -8.88
N PHE A 50 12.27 2.37 -7.86
CA PHE A 50 12.65 0.99 -7.50
C PHE A 50 11.48 0.25 -6.85
N VAL A 51 10.76 0.93 -5.98
CA VAL A 51 9.56 0.42 -5.31
C VAL A 51 8.46 0.15 -6.33
N ALA A 52 8.20 1.10 -7.23
CA ALA A 52 7.24 0.93 -8.30
C ALA A 52 7.65 -0.22 -9.24
N GLY A 53 8.93 -0.31 -9.60
CA GLY A 53 9.46 -1.39 -10.43
C GLY A 53 9.29 -2.76 -9.78
N MET A 54 9.50 -2.84 -8.46
CA MET A 54 9.24 -4.05 -7.68
C MET A 54 7.75 -4.39 -7.67
N ALA A 55 6.88 -3.42 -7.40
CA ALA A 55 5.44 -3.65 -7.42
C ALA A 55 4.93 -4.14 -8.79
N VAL A 56 5.42 -3.52 -9.87
CA VAL A 56 5.14 -3.95 -11.25
C VAL A 56 5.69 -5.34 -11.52
N ALA A 57 6.91 -5.66 -11.07
CA ALA A 57 7.47 -7.00 -11.21
C ALA A 57 6.56 -8.04 -10.54
N TYR A 58 6.16 -7.83 -9.28
CA TYR A 58 5.21 -8.72 -8.60
C TYR A 58 3.87 -8.88 -9.35
N LEU A 59 3.38 -7.80 -9.96
CA LEU A 59 2.13 -7.81 -10.73
C LEU A 59 2.26 -8.60 -12.05
N LEU A 60 3.37 -8.45 -12.75
CA LEU A 60 3.62 -9.04 -14.06
C LEU A 60 4.20 -10.45 -14.02
N ASP A 61 4.75 -10.86 -12.89
CA ASP A 61 5.38 -12.17 -12.67
C ASP A 61 4.50 -13.38 -13.09
N PRO A 62 3.19 -13.47 -12.75
CA PRO A 62 2.34 -14.56 -13.22
C PRO A 62 2.16 -14.60 -14.74
N VAL A 63 2.25 -13.44 -15.40
CA VAL A 63 2.16 -13.34 -16.86
C VAL A 63 3.45 -13.91 -17.48
N CYS A 64 4.61 -13.61 -16.89
CA CYS A 64 5.88 -14.24 -17.27
C CYS A 64 5.82 -15.76 -17.11
N ASP A 65 5.41 -16.27 -15.93
CA ASP A 65 5.29 -17.71 -15.67
C ASP A 65 4.36 -18.41 -16.67
N ARG A 66 3.25 -17.75 -17.03
CA ARG A 66 2.31 -18.29 -18.02
C ARG A 66 2.93 -18.33 -19.42
N LEU A 67 3.75 -17.36 -19.80
CA LEU A 67 4.50 -17.39 -21.06
C LEU A 67 5.62 -18.45 -21.03
N GLU A 68 6.29 -18.66 -19.89
CA GLU A 68 7.27 -19.74 -19.72
C GLU A 68 6.62 -21.12 -19.89
N SER A 69 5.38 -21.29 -19.42
CA SER A 69 4.60 -22.51 -19.66
C SER A 69 4.37 -22.82 -21.14
N TRP A 70 4.50 -21.82 -22.02
CA TRP A 70 4.44 -21.98 -23.48
C TRP A 70 5.81 -22.27 -24.11
N LYS A 71 6.79 -22.73 -23.32
CA LYS A 71 8.16 -23.08 -23.71
C LYS A 71 9.05 -21.89 -24.12
N LEU A 72 8.67 -20.66 -23.80
CA LEU A 72 9.56 -19.51 -23.91
C LEU A 72 10.63 -19.59 -22.81
N SER A 73 11.88 -19.23 -23.14
CA SER A 73 12.89 -19.07 -22.09
C SER A 73 12.54 -17.86 -21.22
N ARG A 74 12.91 -17.89 -19.94
CA ARG A 74 12.66 -16.80 -19.00
C ARG A 74 13.02 -15.41 -19.53
N THR A 75 14.19 -15.29 -20.15
CA THR A 75 14.64 -14.02 -20.74
C THR A 75 13.68 -13.51 -21.82
N TRP A 76 13.17 -14.41 -22.68
CA TRP A 76 12.20 -14.03 -23.71
C TRP A 76 10.83 -13.70 -23.11
N ALA A 77 10.35 -14.50 -22.16
CA ALA A 77 9.10 -14.23 -21.44
C ALA A 77 9.14 -12.84 -20.78
N THR A 78 10.19 -12.56 -20.00
CA THR A 78 10.38 -11.25 -19.35
C THR A 78 10.50 -10.12 -20.36
N THR A 79 11.23 -10.31 -21.47
CA THR A 79 11.40 -9.27 -22.49
C THR A 79 10.07 -8.92 -23.14
N VAL A 80 9.27 -9.92 -23.52
CA VAL A 80 7.96 -9.71 -24.16
C VAL A 80 7.01 -9.01 -23.19
N VAL A 81 6.90 -9.50 -21.93
CA VAL A 81 6.02 -8.90 -20.93
C VAL A 81 6.42 -7.46 -20.61
N THR A 82 7.71 -7.21 -20.44
CA THR A 82 8.21 -5.85 -20.19
C THR A 82 7.98 -4.95 -21.39
N LEU A 83 8.20 -5.42 -22.61
CA LEU A 83 7.95 -4.64 -23.82
C LEU A 83 6.45 -4.29 -23.96
N CYS A 84 5.56 -5.26 -23.70
CA CYS A 84 4.12 -5.02 -23.65
C CYS A 84 3.75 -4.00 -22.57
N PHE A 85 4.38 -4.07 -21.39
CA PHE A 85 4.18 -3.10 -20.32
C PHE A 85 4.67 -1.70 -20.69
N ILE A 86 5.87 -1.58 -21.30
CA ILE A 86 6.39 -0.30 -21.81
C ILE A 86 5.45 0.27 -22.88
N LEU A 87 4.97 -0.56 -23.80
CA LEU A 87 4.02 -0.15 -24.82
C LEU A 87 2.70 0.32 -24.21
N LEU A 88 2.20 -0.36 -23.18
CA LEU A 88 1.03 0.06 -22.42
C LEU A 88 1.26 1.40 -21.73
N CYS A 89 2.40 1.59 -21.06
CA CYS A 89 2.78 2.86 -20.45
C CYS A 89 2.88 3.97 -21.50
N ALA A 90 3.47 3.70 -22.67
CA ALA A 90 3.55 4.66 -23.77
C ALA A 90 2.15 5.01 -24.30
N LEU A 91 1.25 4.03 -24.43
CA LEU A 91 -0.13 4.26 -24.85
C LEU A 91 -0.87 5.16 -23.84
N VAL A 92 -0.76 4.86 -22.55
CA VAL A 92 -1.34 5.69 -21.48
C VAL A 92 -0.73 7.09 -21.49
N LEU A 93 0.59 7.20 -21.67
CA LEU A 93 1.29 8.48 -21.76
C LEU A 93 0.86 9.32 -22.97
N LEU A 94 0.58 8.70 -24.11
CA LEU A 94 0.20 9.39 -25.34
C LEU A 94 -1.30 9.69 -25.44
N LEU A 95 -2.16 8.86 -24.84
CA LEU A 95 -3.61 9.02 -24.94
C LEU A 95 -4.20 9.63 -23.67
N VAL A 96 -3.90 9.06 -22.50
CA VAL A 96 -4.57 9.43 -21.24
C VAL A 96 -3.98 10.70 -20.67
N ILE A 97 -2.64 10.81 -20.60
CA ILE A 97 -1.99 11.97 -19.97
C ILE A 97 -2.34 13.30 -20.64
N PRO A 98 -2.34 13.47 -21.98
CA PRO A 98 -2.73 14.72 -22.61
C PRO A 98 -4.19 15.08 -22.31
N THR A 99 -5.09 14.09 -22.31
CA THR A 99 -6.49 14.29 -21.92
C THR A 99 -6.61 14.72 -20.46
N VAL A 100 -5.83 14.12 -19.54
CA VAL A 100 -5.80 14.53 -18.14
C VAL A 100 -5.30 15.97 -18.02
N VAL A 101 -4.19 16.30 -18.67
CA VAL A 101 -3.62 17.66 -18.65
C VAL A 101 -4.60 18.67 -19.21
N SER A 102 -5.27 18.39 -20.34
CA SER A 102 -6.27 19.29 -20.91
C SER A 102 -7.49 19.45 -20.01
N GLN A 103 -7.97 18.36 -19.41
CA GLN A 103 -9.11 18.39 -18.49
C GLN A 103 -8.78 19.17 -17.21
N VAL A 104 -7.57 19.00 -16.66
CA VAL A 104 -7.10 19.77 -15.51
C VAL A 104 -6.96 21.25 -15.89
N ALA A 105 -6.39 21.58 -17.05
CA ALA A 105 -6.28 22.97 -17.52
C ALA A 105 -7.67 23.62 -17.66
N THR A 106 -8.62 22.94 -18.30
CA THR A 106 -10.00 23.43 -18.42
C THR A 106 -10.71 23.53 -17.07
N PHE A 107 -10.46 22.60 -16.14
CA PHE A 107 -10.97 22.70 -14.77
C PHE A 107 -10.48 23.97 -14.08
N VAL A 108 -9.20 24.33 -14.24
CA VAL A 108 -8.64 25.58 -13.69
C VAL A 108 -9.28 26.80 -14.30
N GLU A 109 -9.42 26.82 -15.62
CA GLU A 109 -10.04 27.93 -16.34
C GLU A 109 -11.50 28.15 -15.89
N ARG A 110 -12.24 27.05 -15.65
CA ARG A 110 -13.64 27.08 -15.21
C ARG A 110 -13.85 27.04 -13.70
N ALA A 111 -12.80 26.90 -12.91
CA ALA A 111 -12.91 26.81 -11.46
C ALA A 111 -13.68 28.01 -10.87
N PRO A 112 -13.40 29.28 -11.26
CA PRO A 112 -14.16 30.43 -10.77
C PRO A 112 -15.66 30.31 -11.06
N ASP A 113 -16.04 29.79 -12.23
CA ASP A 113 -17.43 29.62 -12.61
C ASP A 113 -18.13 28.58 -11.72
N TYR A 114 -17.49 27.42 -11.48
CA TYR A 114 -18.03 26.40 -10.58
C TYR A 114 -18.17 26.90 -9.14
N PHE A 115 -17.20 27.66 -8.63
CA PHE A 115 -17.31 28.25 -7.30
C PHE A 115 -18.46 29.25 -7.22
N SER A 116 -18.62 30.10 -8.24
CA SER A 116 -19.74 31.04 -8.30
C SER A 116 -21.09 30.32 -8.33
N ALA A 117 -21.18 29.19 -9.03
CA ALA A 117 -22.39 28.36 -9.08
C ALA A 117 -22.70 27.72 -7.73
N LEU A 118 -21.71 27.12 -7.08
CA LEU A 118 -21.86 26.57 -5.73
C LEU A 118 -22.25 27.65 -4.71
N GLN A 119 -21.69 28.84 -4.82
CA GLN A 119 -22.05 29.96 -3.94
C GLN A 119 -23.51 30.38 -4.14
N ARG A 120 -23.99 30.44 -5.40
CA ARG A 120 -25.39 30.74 -5.70
C ARG A 120 -26.31 29.69 -5.11
N GLU A 121 -26.01 28.41 -5.31
CA GLU A 121 -26.86 27.34 -4.76
C GLU A 121 -26.82 27.23 -3.24
N ALA A 122 -25.64 27.43 -2.63
CA ALA A 122 -25.54 27.52 -1.18
C ALA A 122 -26.40 28.68 -0.64
N THR A 123 -26.40 29.82 -1.32
CA THR A 123 -27.20 30.99 -0.92
C THR A 123 -28.70 30.72 -1.10
N ALA A 124 -29.11 30.10 -2.22
CA ALA A 124 -30.50 29.71 -2.45
C ALA A 124 -31.01 28.71 -1.39
N LEU A 125 -30.18 27.73 -1.01
CA LEU A 125 -30.50 26.79 0.06
C LEU A 125 -30.65 27.51 1.42
N LEU A 126 -29.77 28.48 1.72
CA LEU A 126 -29.86 29.29 2.93
C LEU A 126 -31.12 30.15 2.96
N GLU A 127 -31.52 30.73 1.82
CA GLU A 127 -32.77 31.50 1.71
C GLU A 127 -33.99 30.63 2.00
N VAL A 128 -34.02 29.38 1.53
CA VAL A 128 -35.09 28.41 1.87
C VAL A 128 -35.08 28.04 3.36
N MET A 129 -33.90 28.03 4.00
CA MET A 129 -33.75 27.74 5.43
C MET A 129 -33.83 28.99 6.32
N ARG A 130 -34.05 30.18 5.75
CA ARG A 130 -34.02 31.47 6.44
C ARG A 130 -35.00 31.57 7.60
N ASP A 131 -36.17 30.95 7.49
CA ASP A 131 -37.17 30.91 8.57
C ASP A 131 -36.74 30.06 9.78
N ARG A 132 -35.63 29.31 9.66
CA ARG A 132 -35.09 28.44 10.71
C ARG A 132 -33.71 28.87 11.23
N LEU A 133 -33.11 29.92 10.65
CA LEU A 133 -31.78 30.40 11.02
C LEU A 133 -31.83 31.82 11.57
N ASP A 134 -31.02 32.09 12.59
CA ASP A 134 -30.81 33.44 13.12
C ASP A 134 -30.02 34.30 12.11
N PRO A 135 -30.32 35.61 11.97
CA PRO A 135 -29.65 36.51 11.03
C PRO A 135 -28.13 36.57 11.19
N ALA A 136 -27.63 36.47 12.43
CA ALA A 136 -26.20 36.44 12.72
C ALA A 136 -25.51 35.15 12.23
N SER A 137 -26.25 34.04 12.14
CA SER A 137 -25.74 32.78 11.59
C SER A 137 -25.69 32.81 10.06
N GLU A 138 -26.63 33.51 9.42
CA GLU A 138 -26.68 33.72 7.97
C GLU A 138 -25.47 34.53 7.49
N GLU A 139 -25.20 35.69 8.11
CA GLU A 139 -24.05 36.55 7.74
C GLU A 139 -22.71 35.86 7.99
N LYS A 140 -22.62 35.07 9.06
CA LYS A 140 -21.44 34.24 9.36
C LYS A 140 -21.26 33.10 8.35
N LEU A 141 -22.33 32.45 7.89
CA LEU A 141 -22.21 31.43 6.85
C LEU A 141 -21.80 32.04 5.51
N GLN A 142 -22.40 33.16 5.12
CA GLN A 142 -22.08 33.83 3.85
C GLN A 142 -20.63 34.32 3.80
N SER A 143 -20.11 34.88 4.90
CA SER A 143 -18.70 35.27 5.01
C SER A 143 -17.75 34.06 4.97
N LEU A 144 -18.07 32.97 5.68
CA LEU A 144 -17.29 31.73 5.62
C LEU A 144 -17.27 31.10 4.23
N LEU A 145 -18.39 31.18 3.48
CA LEU A 145 -18.47 30.71 2.10
C LEU A 145 -17.57 31.52 1.16
N ARG A 146 -17.59 32.86 1.28
CA ARG A 146 -16.73 33.75 0.48
C ARG A 146 -15.25 33.57 0.79
N ASP A 147 -14.88 33.58 2.08
CA ASP A 147 -13.49 33.39 2.50
C ASP A 147 -12.93 32.01 2.12
N SER A 148 -13.79 30.98 2.16
CA SER A 148 -13.41 29.63 1.72
C SER A 148 -13.21 29.57 0.21
N ALA A 149 -14.09 30.23 -0.57
CA ALA A 149 -13.98 30.26 -2.02
C ALA A 149 -12.64 30.88 -2.47
N ASP A 150 -12.27 32.04 -1.92
CA ASP A 150 -11.00 32.71 -2.27
C ASP A 150 -9.78 31.86 -1.90
N LYS A 151 -9.80 31.24 -0.71
CA LYS A 151 -8.71 30.35 -0.26
C LYS A 151 -8.57 29.11 -1.15
N VAL A 152 -9.68 28.53 -1.57
CA VAL A 152 -9.67 27.34 -2.43
C VAL A 152 -9.17 27.71 -3.83
N VAL A 153 -9.56 28.85 -4.39
CA VAL A 153 -9.03 29.33 -5.68
C VAL A 153 -7.52 29.59 -5.62
N VAL A 154 -7.02 30.24 -4.56
CA VAL A 154 -5.58 30.46 -4.35
C VAL A 154 -4.84 29.13 -4.16
N TRP A 155 -5.44 28.16 -3.45
CA TRP A 155 -4.85 26.84 -3.26
C TRP A 155 -4.78 26.04 -4.58
N ILE A 156 -5.86 26.01 -5.36
CA ILE A 156 -5.92 25.32 -6.66
C ILE A 156 -4.89 25.92 -7.62
N THR A 157 -4.85 27.25 -7.74
CA THR A 157 -3.91 27.94 -8.61
C THR A 157 -2.45 27.78 -8.15
N GLY A 158 -2.18 27.77 -6.84
CA GLY A 158 -0.85 27.55 -6.28
C GLY A 158 -0.34 26.11 -6.46
N VAL A 159 -1.18 25.11 -6.18
CA VAL A 159 -0.84 23.68 -6.37
C VAL A 159 -0.60 23.38 -7.83
N LEU A 160 -1.48 23.82 -8.72
CA LEU A 160 -1.36 23.54 -10.16
C LEU A 160 -0.28 24.37 -10.84
N GLY A 161 -0.08 25.62 -10.41
CA GLY A 161 1.09 26.41 -10.79
C GLY A 161 2.38 25.68 -10.45
N GLY A 162 2.48 25.07 -9.26
CA GLY A 162 3.62 24.25 -8.86
C GLY A 162 3.79 22.97 -9.68
N VAL A 163 2.70 22.31 -10.06
CA VAL A 163 2.71 21.09 -10.89
C VAL A 163 3.10 21.38 -12.35
N ILE A 164 2.58 22.47 -12.93
CA ILE A 164 2.78 22.84 -14.34
C ILE A 164 4.13 23.55 -14.55
N SER A 165 4.52 24.46 -13.64
CA SER A 165 5.81 25.17 -13.74
C SER A 165 7.00 24.38 -13.21
N GLY A 166 6.73 23.31 -12.45
CA GLY A 166 7.74 22.44 -11.88
C GLY A 166 8.35 21.52 -12.92
N GLY A 167 9.30 22.01 -13.73
CA GLY A 167 10.10 21.17 -14.62
C GLY A 167 10.68 19.95 -13.88
N VAL A 168 11.03 20.12 -12.60
CA VAL A 168 11.48 19.04 -11.69
C VAL A 168 10.44 17.92 -11.52
N ALA A 169 9.15 18.24 -11.39
CA ALA A 169 8.09 17.23 -11.25
C ALA A 169 7.90 16.44 -12.55
N PHE A 170 7.95 17.13 -13.69
CA PHE A 170 7.93 16.49 -15.01
C PHE A 170 9.14 15.58 -15.20
N PHE A 171 10.36 16.04 -14.89
CA PHE A 171 11.56 15.20 -14.95
C PHE A 171 11.48 14.00 -14.03
N ASN A 172 10.99 14.16 -12.80
CA ASN A 172 10.79 13.05 -11.85
C ASN A 172 9.75 12.04 -12.35
N PHE A 173 8.68 12.50 -12.99
CA PHE A 173 7.67 11.64 -13.60
C PHE A 173 8.23 10.85 -14.78
N ILE A 174 9.00 11.49 -15.68
CA ILE A 174 9.66 10.81 -16.79
C ILE A 174 10.71 9.82 -16.27
N ALA A 175 11.51 10.21 -15.28
CA ALA A 175 12.47 9.32 -14.63
C ALA A 175 11.75 8.11 -14.02
N LEU A 176 10.63 8.32 -13.33
CA LEU A 176 9.80 7.24 -12.80
C LEU A 176 9.32 6.31 -13.91
N LEU A 177 8.80 6.86 -15.02
CA LEU A 177 8.24 6.11 -16.13
C LEU A 177 9.29 5.32 -16.92
N VAL A 178 10.53 5.80 -16.99
CA VAL A 178 11.64 5.10 -17.66
C VAL A 178 12.32 4.09 -16.74
N ILE A 179 12.60 4.48 -15.50
CA ILE A 179 13.34 3.63 -14.56
C ILE A 179 12.47 2.47 -14.05
N THR A 180 11.16 2.68 -13.85
CA THR A 180 10.25 1.64 -13.33
C THR A 180 10.23 0.37 -14.21
N PRO A 181 9.98 0.44 -15.54
CA PRO A 181 10.05 -0.74 -16.40
C PRO A 181 11.43 -1.39 -16.44
N VAL A 182 12.51 -0.59 -16.40
CA VAL A 182 13.88 -1.12 -16.38
C VAL A 182 14.10 -1.93 -15.11
N VAL A 183 13.75 -1.39 -13.93
CA VAL A 183 13.84 -2.12 -12.66
C VAL A 183 12.97 -3.36 -12.70
N ALA A 184 11.72 -3.26 -13.17
CA ALA A 184 10.82 -4.40 -13.28
C ALA A 184 11.41 -5.52 -14.16
N PHE A 185 12.02 -5.17 -15.29
CA PHE A 185 12.69 -6.12 -16.18
C PHE A 185 13.83 -6.86 -15.48
N TYR A 186 14.74 -6.12 -14.82
CA TYR A 186 15.86 -6.74 -14.11
C TYR A 186 15.39 -7.62 -12.96
N LEU A 187 14.38 -7.17 -12.20
CA LEU A 187 13.79 -7.97 -11.14
C LEU A 187 13.17 -9.25 -11.70
N LEU A 188 12.25 -9.17 -12.67
CA LEU A 188 11.61 -10.35 -13.27
C LEU A 188 12.64 -11.36 -13.85
N ARG A 189 13.65 -10.86 -14.55
CA ARG A 189 14.66 -11.70 -15.21
C ARG A 189 15.60 -12.37 -14.21
N ASP A 190 16.11 -11.59 -13.25
CA ASP A 190 17.24 -12.00 -12.41
C ASP A 190 16.83 -12.39 -10.98
N TRP A 191 15.53 -12.33 -10.62
CA TRP A 191 14.99 -12.63 -9.28
C TRP A 191 15.56 -13.93 -8.71
N ASP A 192 15.46 -15.04 -9.45
CA ASP A 192 15.90 -16.35 -8.97
C ASP A 192 17.40 -16.40 -8.70
N ARG A 193 18.19 -15.72 -9.54
CA ARG A 193 19.65 -15.64 -9.37
C ARG A 193 20.00 -14.79 -8.15
N MET A 194 19.25 -13.72 -7.90
CA MET A 194 19.42 -12.87 -6.72
C MET A 194 19.07 -13.64 -5.45
N ILE A 195 17.95 -14.37 -5.46
CA ILE A 195 17.54 -15.21 -4.33
C ILE A 195 18.53 -16.34 -4.07
N ALA A 196 19.00 -17.05 -5.10
CA ALA A 196 19.98 -18.12 -4.94
C ALA A 196 21.27 -17.62 -4.28
N LYS A 197 21.79 -16.47 -4.73
CA LYS A 197 22.97 -15.84 -4.10
C LYS A 197 22.71 -15.40 -2.66
N ALA A 198 21.52 -14.86 -2.36
CA ALA A 198 21.16 -14.49 -1.00
C ALA A 198 21.02 -15.74 -0.11
N ASP A 199 20.48 -16.83 -0.65
CA ASP A 199 20.31 -18.10 0.04
C ASP A 199 21.65 -18.79 0.37
N ASP A 200 22.65 -18.65 -0.50
CA ASP A 200 24.01 -19.14 -0.25
C ASP A 200 24.72 -18.41 0.90
N ALA A 201 24.34 -17.15 1.15
CA ALA A 201 24.88 -16.33 2.24
C ALA A 201 24.21 -16.59 3.60
N LEU A 202 23.16 -17.43 3.66
CA LEU A 202 22.41 -17.65 4.90
C LEU A 202 23.18 -18.48 5.94
N PRO A 203 23.06 -18.13 7.24
CA PRO A 203 23.57 -18.98 8.30
C PRO A 203 22.93 -20.38 8.27
N ARG A 204 23.73 -21.43 8.05
CA ARG A 204 23.26 -22.82 7.85
C ARG A 204 22.32 -23.32 8.95
N LYS A 205 22.54 -22.92 10.21
CA LYS A 205 21.70 -23.29 11.36
C LYS A 205 20.26 -22.77 11.28
N HIS A 206 20.04 -21.62 10.66
CA HIS A 206 18.73 -20.94 10.59
C HIS A 206 18.17 -20.90 9.18
N GLN A 207 18.83 -21.53 8.21
CA GLN A 207 18.49 -21.45 6.79
C GLN A 207 17.04 -21.89 6.51
N ALA A 208 16.58 -22.98 7.14
CA ALA A 208 15.20 -23.45 7.00
C ALA A 208 14.17 -22.41 7.48
N THR A 209 14.40 -21.84 8.67
CA THR A 209 13.54 -20.80 9.25
C THR A 209 13.52 -19.53 8.40
N ILE A 210 14.67 -19.08 7.90
CA ILE A 210 14.76 -17.88 7.07
C ILE A 210 14.03 -18.09 5.74
N ARG A 211 14.21 -19.25 5.09
CA ARG A 211 13.48 -19.58 3.86
C ARG A 211 11.96 -19.64 4.07
N MET A 212 11.51 -20.19 5.20
CA MET A 212 10.10 -20.22 5.57
C MET A 212 9.54 -18.79 5.69
N LEU A 213 10.21 -17.92 6.46
CA LEU A 213 9.80 -16.52 6.62
C LEU A 213 9.82 -15.75 5.31
N ALA A 214 10.85 -15.96 4.48
CA ALA A 214 10.96 -15.31 3.18
C ALA A 214 9.79 -15.69 2.25
N ARG A 215 9.37 -16.97 2.25
CA ARG A 215 8.19 -17.43 1.50
C ARG A 215 6.91 -16.82 2.02
N GLU A 216 6.70 -16.77 3.34
CA GLU A 216 5.51 -16.12 3.92
C GLU A 216 5.44 -14.63 3.55
N VAL A 217 6.58 -13.93 3.56
CA VAL A 217 6.67 -12.53 3.13
C VAL A 217 6.35 -12.39 1.65
N ASP A 218 6.96 -13.21 0.80
CA ASP A 218 6.74 -13.21 -0.65
C ASP A 218 5.27 -13.46 -1.00
N GLU A 219 4.64 -14.49 -0.43
CA GLU A 219 3.23 -14.82 -0.63
C GLU A 219 2.30 -13.69 -0.18
N THR A 220 2.62 -13.04 0.95
CA THR A 220 1.86 -11.91 1.49
C THR A 220 1.97 -10.69 0.58
N LEU A 221 3.19 -10.34 0.15
CA LEU A 221 3.46 -9.19 -0.72
C LEU A 221 2.88 -9.39 -2.12
N ALA A 222 3.10 -10.56 -2.72
CA ALA A 222 2.55 -10.92 -4.02
C ALA A 222 1.02 -10.90 -3.99
N GLY A 223 0.42 -11.48 -2.96
CA GLY A 223 -1.03 -11.48 -2.76
C GLY A 223 -1.60 -10.06 -2.64
N PHE A 224 -1.01 -9.23 -1.78
CA PHE A 224 -1.46 -7.86 -1.57
C PHE A 224 -1.29 -6.98 -2.82
N LEU A 225 -0.10 -6.97 -3.44
CA LEU A 225 0.18 -6.10 -4.59
C LEU A 225 -0.68 -6.46 -5.80
N ARG A 226 -0.86 -7.76 -6.08
CA ARG A 226 -1.72 -8.22 -7.19
C ARG A 226 -3.20 -7.93 -6.89
N GLY A 227 -3.64 -8.21 -5.66
CA GLY A 227 -5.00 -7.95 -5.23
C GLY A 227 -5.34 -6.47 -5.32
N GLN A 228 -4.56 -5.64 -4.65
CA GLN A 228 -4.80 -4.20 -4.55
C GLN A 228 -4.62 -3.50 -5.91
N GLY A 229 -3.61 -3.89 -6.70
CA GLY A 229 -3.45 -3.37 -8.06
C GLY A 229 -4.68 -3.65 -8.94
N THR A 230 -5.26 -4.85 -8.82
CA THR A 230 -6.48 -5.22 -9.55
C THR A 230 -7.71 -4.46 -9.04
N VAL A 231 -7.83 -4.25 -7.72
CA VAL A 231 -8.90 -3.40 -7.12
C VAL A 231 -8.81 -1.98 -7.66
N CYS A 232 -7.64 -1.35 -7.60
CA CYS A 232 -7.43 0.02 -8.07
C CYS A 232 -7.78 0.16 -9.56
N LEU A 233 -7.31 -0.76 -10.40
CA LEU A 233 -7.61 -0.74 -11.83
C LEU A 233 -9.11 -0.92 -12.10
N SER A 234 -9.75 -1.85 -11.39
CA SER A 234 -11.19 -2.10 -11.51
C SER A 234 -12.02 -0.88 -11.13
N LEU A 235 -11.68 -0.22 -10.02
CA LEU A 235 -12.36 0.99 -9.56
C LEU A 235 -12.07 2.20 -10.46
N ALA A 236 -10.84 2.34 -10.96
CA ALA A 236 -10.50 3.40 -11.90
C ALA A 236 -11.35 3.32 -13.17
N VAL A 237 -11.48 2.12 -13.73
CA VAL A 237 -12.35 1.88 -14.90
C VAL A 237 -13.82 2.10 -14.55
N PHE A 238 -14.29 1.55 -13.41
CA PHE A 238 -15.68 1.69 -12.98
C PHE A 238 -16.09 3.15 -12.78
N TYR A 239 -15.29 3.94 -12.05
CA TYR A 239 -15.59 5.36 -11.81
C TYR A 239 -15.41 6.19 -13.07
N ALA A 240 -14.36 5.97 -13.86
CA ALA A 240 -14.15 6.71 -15.10
C ALA A 240 -15.33 6.53 -16.07
N ILE A 241 -15.78 5.29 -16.26
CA ILE A 241 -16.93 5.00 -17.12
C ILE A 241 -18.22 5.53 -16.48
N GLY A 242 -18.47 5.23 -15.21
CA GLY A 242 -19.70 5.62 -14.52
C GLY A 242 -19.92 7.13 -14.52
N LEU A 243 -18.90 7.92 -14.17
CA LEU A 243 -18.99 9.38 -14.15
C LEU A 243 -19.09 9.98 -15.56
N THR A 244 -18.38 9.40 -16.53
CA THR A 244 -18.48 9.86 -17.94
C THR A 244 -19.86 9.58 -18.53
N ILE A 245 -20.48 8.43 -18.22
CA ILE A 245 -21.84 8.09 -18.67
C ILE A 245 -22.88 9.04 -18.06
N VAL A 246 -22.71 9.43 -16.80
CA VAL A 246 -23.58 10.42 -16.15
C VAL A 246 -23.45 11.81 -16.78
N GLY A 247 -22.38 12.05 -17.56
CA GLY A 247 -22.11 13.34 -18.21
C GLY A 247 -21.44 14.34 -17.27
N LEU A 248 -20.80 13.87 -16.20
CA LEU A 248 -20.05 14.73 -15.29
C LEU A 248 -18.81 15.29 -16.00
N ASP A 249 -18.63 16.60 -15.91
CA ASP A 249 -17.43 17.26 -16.41
C ASP A 249 -16.19 16.65 -15.75
N PHE A 250 -15.18 16.34 -16.58
CA PHE A 250 -13.94 15.70 -16.14
C PHE A 250 -14.13 14.31 -15.49
N GLY A 251 -15.25 13.63 -15.73
CA GLY A 251 -15.57 12.32 -15.14
C GLY A 251 -14.48 11.25 -15.34
N LEU A 252 -13.83 11.24 -16.51
CA LEU A 252 -12.68 10.37 -16.77
C LEU A 252 -11.53 10.64 -15.80
N VAL A 253 -11.09 11.90 -15.65
CA VAL A 253 -9.97 12.28 -14.78
C VAL A 253 -10.31 12.02 -13.32
N VAL A 254 -11.49 12.44 -12.87
CA VAL A 254 -11.91 12.25 -11.48
C VAL A 254 -12.02 10.75 -11.17
N GLY A 255 -12.58 9.96 -12.07
CA GLY A 255 -12.68 8.51 -11.91
C GLY A 255 -11.33 7.79 -11.88
N LEU A 256 -10.40 8.16 -12.76
CA LEU A 256 -9.04 7.63 -12.74
C LEU A 256 -8.32 8.00 -11.42
N ILE A 257 -8.36 9.27 -11.01
CA ILE A 257 -7.75 9.72 -9.75
C ILE A 257 -8.35 8.97 -8.57
N ALA A 258 -9.67 8.87 -8.49
CA ALA A 258 -10.36 8.15 -7.42
C ALA A 258 -9.94 6.68 -7.35
N GLY A 259 -9.93 5.97 -8.49
CA GLY A 259 -9.52 4.57 -8.53
C GLY A 259 -8.04 4.32 -8.22
N PHE A 260 -7.13 5.19 -8.67
CA PHE A 260 -5.71 5.09 -8.30
C PHE A 260 -5.50 5.40 -6.80
N LEU A 261 -6.16 6.43 -6.27
CA LEU A 261 -6.08 6.77 -4.85
C LEU A 261 -6.76 5.74 -3.95
N SER A 262 -7.65 4.88 -4.47
CA SER A 262 -8.20 3.73 -3.73
C SER A 262 -7.13 2.70 -3.35
N PHE A 263 -5.88 2.85 -3.81
CA PHE A 263 -4.76 2.11 -3.23
C PHE A 263 -4.67 2.36 -1.71
N ILE A 264 -4.98 3.58 -1.28
CA ILE A 264 -5.06 3.98 0.12
C ILE A 264 -6.51 3.83 0.57
N PRO A 265 -6.81 3.00 1.59
CA PRO A 265 -8.16 2.77 2.05
C PRO A 265 -8.93 4.08 2.31
N TYR A 266 -10.16 4.16 1.78
CA TYR A 266 -11.10 5.29 1.89
C TYR A 266 -10.67 6.61 1.23
N VAL A 267 -9.38 6.82 0.94
CA VAL A 267 -8.90 8.10 0.39
C VAL A 267 -9.41 8.31 -1.03
N GLY A 268 -9.31 7.29 -1.89
CA GLY A 268 -9.74 7.42 -3.28
C GLY A 268 -11.22 7.71 -3.44
N SER A 269 -12.06 7.00 -2.68
CA SER A 269 -13.50 7.21 -2.70
C SER A 269 -13.93 8.51 -2.05
N LEU A 270 -13.30 8.93 -0.94
CA LEU A 270 -13.59 10.21 -0.31
C LEU A 270 -13.22 11.38 -1.23
N VAL A 271 -12.00 11.39 -1.76
CA VAL A 271 -11.52 12.44 -2.66
C VAL A 271 -12.38 12.48 -3.93
N GLY A 272 -12.62 11.31 -4.53
CA GLY A 272 -13.45 11.19 -5.73
C GLY A 272 -14.89 11.65 -5.50
N LEU A 273 -15.51 11.27 -4.37
CA LEU A 273 -16.88 11.64 -4.03
C LEU A 273 -16.99 13.15 -3.83
N VAL A 274 -16.08 13.75 -3.03
CA VAL A 274 -16.10 15.19 -2.76
C VAL A 274 -15.94 15.99 -4.05
N LEU A 275 -14.98 15.62 -4.89
CA LEU A 275 -14.77 16.28 -6.19
C LEU A 275 -16.00 16.10 -7.10
N SER A 276 -16.49 14.87 -7.25
CA SER A 276 -17.57 14.58 -8.19
C SER A 276 -18.90 15.18 -7.78
N VAL A 277 -19.24 15.13 -6.49
CA VAL A 277 -20.47 15.75 -5.96
C VAL A 277 -20.37 17.27 -6.04
N GLY A 278 -19.21 17.85 -5.73
CA GLY A 278 -18.98 19.29 -5.87
C GLY A 278 -19.15 19.76 -7.31
N LEU A 279 -18.55 19.06 -8.28
CA LEU A 279 -18.74 19.34 -9.70
C LEU A 279 -20.20 19.14 -10.13
N ALA A 280 -20.83 18.04 -9.70
CA ALA A 280 -22.21 17.75 -10.07
C ALA A 280 -23.18 18.83 -9.57
N ALA A 281 -22.99 19.31 -8.34
CA ALA A 281 -23.78 20.38 -7.75
C ALA A 281 -23.52 21.75 -8.42
N ALA A 282 -22.34 21.95 -9.01
CA ALA A 282 -22.00 23.17 -9.74
C ALA A 282 -22.46 23.15 -11.20
N GLN A 283 -22.52 21.95 -11.81
CA GLN A 283 -22.76 21.75 -13.24
C GLN A 283 -24.23 21.43 -13.56
N PHE A 284 -24.91 20.64 -12.73
CA PHE A 284 -26.27 20.20 -12.98
C PHE A 284 -27.29 21.03 -12.20
N ASP A 285 -28.37 21.45 -12.85
CA ASP A 285 -29.50 22.14 -12.20
C ASP A 285 -30.43 21.18 -11.42
N SER A 286 -30.17 19.86 -11.49
CA SER A 286 -31.01 18.83 -10.88
C SER A 286 -30.28 18.05 -9.79
N TRP A 287 -30.85 18.08 -8.59
CA TRP A 287 -30.42 17.26 -7.45
C TRP A 287 -30.47 15.75 -7.74
N VAL A 288 -31.26 15.32 -8.73
CA VAL A 288 -31.28 13.91 -9.18
C VAL A 288 -29.94 13.52 -9.79
N SER A 289 -29.33 14.39 -10.60
CA SER A 289 -28.00 14.11 -11.19
C SER A 289 -26.92 14.03 -10.12
N VAL A 290 -26.97 14.92 -9.12
CA VAL A 290 -26.06 14.88 -7.96
C VAL A 290 -26.22 13.58 -7.17
N ALA A 291 -27.47 13.15 -6.94
CA ALA A 291 -27.77 11.88 -6.27
C ALA A 291 -27.27 10.67 -7.08
N ILE A 292 -27.38 10.69 -8.41
CA ILE A 292 -26.85 9.64 -9.29
C ILE A 292 -25.32 9.58 -9.20
N VAL A 293 -24.62 10.72 -9.21
CA VAL A 293 -23.16 10.78 -9.03
C VAL A 293 -22.75 10.20 -7.68
N ALA A 294 -23.43 10.60 -6.60
CA ALA A 294 -23.20 10.02 -5.29
C ALA A 294 -23.47 8.50 -5.28
N ALA A 295 -24.53 8.04 -5.94
CA ALA A 295 -24.86 6.63 -6.06
C ALA A 295 -23.76 5.82 -6.78
N VAL A 296 -23.10 6.37 -7.80
CA VAL A 296 -21.93 5.73 -8.44
C VAL A 296 -20.84 5.43 -7.41
N PHE A 297 -20.53 6.37 -6.52
CA PHE A 297 -19.55 6.15 -5.45
C PHE A 297 -20.03 5.15 -4.40
N PHE A 298 -21.29 5.20 -3.99
CA PHE A 298 -21.83 4.21 -3.04
C PHE A 298 -21.80 2.79 -3.63
N VAL A 299 -22.14 2.62 -4.91
CA VAL A 299 -22.05 1.34 -5.61
C VAL A 299 -20.58 0.90 -5.72
N GLY A 300 -19.68 1.81 -6.09
CA GLY A 300 -18.25 1.52 -6.16
C GLY A 300 -17.67 1.11 -4.80
N GLN A 301 -18.07 1.76 -3.70
CA GLN A 301 -17.68 1.38 -2.34
C GLN A 301 -18.26 0.05 -1.90
N ALA A 302 -19.52 -0.22 -2.22
CA ALA A 302 -20.12 -1.52 -1.95
C ALA A 302 -19.41 -2.63 -2.73
N LEU A 303 -19.04 -2.36 -3.99
CA LEU A 303 -18.28 -3.26 -4.83
C LEU A 303 -16.87 -3.49 -4.27
N GLU A 304 -16.18 -2.44 -3.86
CA GLU A 304 -14.87 -2.49 -3.22
C GLU A 304 -14.91 -3.34 -1.95
N GLY A 305 -15.71 -2.93 -0.97
CA GLY A 305 -15.73 -3.53 0.37
C GLY A 305 -16.30 -4.94 0.41
N ASN A 306 -17.33 -5.24 -0.38
CA ASN A 306 -18.05 -6.52 -0.28
C ASN A 306 -17.64 -7.55 -1.34
N VAL A 307 -17.03 -7.13 -2.45
CA VAL A 307 -16.74 -8.03 -3.57
C VAL A 307 -15.25 -8.03 -3.94
N LEU A 308 -14.70 -6.88 -4.31
CA LEU A 308 -13.34 -6.79 -4.84
C LEU A 308 -12.31 -7.07 -3.76
N THR A 309 -12.35 -6.37 -2.63
CA THR A 309 -11.38 -6.52 -1.55
C THR A 309 -11.37 -7.95 -0.99
N PRO A 310 -12.53 -8.58 -0.65
CA PRO A 310 -12.53 -9.96 -0.16
C PRO A 310 -12.03 -10.99 -1.18
N LYS A 311 -12.34 -10.82 -2.48
CA LYS A 311 -11.95 -11.78 -3.53
C LYS A 311 -10.52 -11.60 -4.01
N LEU A 312 -10.01 -10.37 -4.05
CA LEU A 312 -8.73 -10.04 -4.68
C LEU A 312 -7.62 -9.86 -3.64
N VAL A 313 -7.90 -9.21 -2.51
CA VAL A 313 -6.92 -8.92 -1.45
C VAL A 313 -7.03 -9.95 -0.32
N GLY A 314 -8.26 -10.28 0.10
CA GLY A 314 -8.57 -11.31 1.10
C GLY A 314 -7.90 -11.12 2.46
N GLU A 315 -7.87 -12.18 3.27
CA GLU A 315 -7.20 -12.21 4.59
C GLU A 315 -5.67 -12.17 4.52
N LYS A 316 -5.07 -12.09 3.31
CA LYS A 316 -3.64 -12.32 3.09
C LYS A 316 -2.72 -11.41 3.89
N VAL A 317 -3.19 -10.21 4.26
CA VAL A 317 -2.42 -9.27 5.06
C VAL A 317 -2.56 -9.55 6.57
N GLY A 318 -3.70 -10.08 7.02
CA GLY A 318 -3.95 -10.47 8.41
C GLY A 318 -3.73 -9.36 9.45
N LEU A 319 -3.81 -8.09 9.04
CA LEU A 319 -3.60 -6.93 9.92
C LEU A 319 -4.94 -6.39 10.42
N HIS A 320 -4.99 -6.10 11.71
CA HIS A 320 -6.10 -5.36 12.30
C HIS A 320 -6.17 -3.94 11.69
N PRO A 321 -7.37 -3.37 11.43
CA PRO A 321 -7.51 -2.05 10.81
C PRO A 321 -6.71 -0.93 11.49
N VAL A 322 -6.60 -0.97 12.83
CA VAL A 322 -5.81 0.00 13.60
C VAL A 322 -4.33 -0.02 13.21
N TRP A 323 -3.75 -1.20 12.94
CA TRP A 323 -2.36 -1.30 12.50
C TRP A 323 -2.17 -0.76 11.08
N VAL A 324 -3.16 -0.95 10.21
CA VAL A 324 -3.16 -0.38 8.86
C VAL A 324 -3.20 1.15 8.94
N MET A 325 -4.10 1.73 9.76
CA MET A 325 -4.18 3.17 9.97
C MET A 325 -2.87 3.73 10.54
N PHE A 326 -2.31 3.09 11.57
CA PHE A 326 -1.04 3.48 12.14
C PHE A 326 0.09 3.44 11.09
N ALA A 327 0.17 2.37 10.31
CA ALA A 327 1.18 2.23 9.27
C ALA A 327 1.07 3.33 8.20
N LEU A 328 -0.14 3.68 7.78
CA LEU A 328 -0.39 4.75 6.81
C LEU A 328 0.06 6.11 7.35
N LEU A 329 -0.30 6.43 8.59
CA LEU A 329 0.09 7.67 9.25
C LEU A 329 1.61 7.74 9.47
N ALA A 330 2.22 6.66 9.98
CA ALA A 330 3.65 6.59 10.23
C ALA A 330 4.46 6.63 8.92
N GLY A 331 4.03 5.88 7.91
CA GLY A 331 4.64 5.87 6.57
C GLY A 331 4.56 7.25 5.93
N GLY A 332 3.39 7.88 5.96
CA GLY A 332 3.20 9.24 5.46
C GLY A 332 4.09 10.27 6.16
N ALA A 333 4.24 10.19 7.49
CA ALA A 333 5.10 11.09 8.24
C ALA A 333 6.60 10.90 7.93
N LEU A 334 7.06 9.65 7.74
CA LEU A 334 8.49 9.34 7.58
C LEU A 334 8.98 9.47 6.13
N PHE A 335 8.17 9.03 5.17
CA PHE A 335 8.56 8.87 3.76
C PHE A 335 7.57 9.53 2.78
N GLY A 336 6.61 10.33 3.26
CA GLY A 336 5.64 11.01 2.42
C GLY A 336 4.77 10.04 1.62
N PHE A 337 4.47 10.37 0.37
CA PHE A 337 3.63 9.55 -0.51
C PHE A 337 4.17 8.12 -0.68
N VAL A 338 5.49 7.95 -0.84
CA VAL A 338 6.13 6.63 -0.96
C VAL A 338 5.88 5.79 0.29
N GLY A 339 5.93 6.42 1.45
CA GLY A 339 5.65 5.77 2.73
C GLY A 339 4.21 5.31 2.88
N VAL A 340 3.24 6.11 2.41
CA VAL A 340 1.82 5.70 2.42
C VAL A 340 1.60 4.52 1.48
N LEU A 341 2.20 4.53 0.29
CA LEU A 341 2.12 3.42 -0.67
C LEU A 341 2.72 2.12 -0.10
N LEU A 342 3.83 2.23 0.61
CA LEU A 342 4.53 1.09 1.21
C LEU A 342 4.02 0.69 2.59
N ALA A 343 3.19 1.49 3.22
CA ALA A 343 2.78 1.31 4.61
C ALA A 343 2.18 -0.07 4.87
N VAL A 344 1.20 -0.47 4.05
CA VAL A 344 0.50 -1.75 4.22
C VAL A 344 1.40 -2.94 3.90
N PRO A 345 2.13 -2.97 2.76
CA PRO A 345 3.15 -3.99 2.51
C PRO A 345 4.18 -4.12 3.65
N ALA A 346 4.76 -3.00 4.09
CA ALA A 346 5.76 -3.00 5.15
C ALA A 346 5.19 -3.51 6.48
N ALA A 347 3.98 -3.06 6.85
CA ALA A 347 3.29 -3.55 8.03
C ALA A 347 2.99 -5.04 7.95
N ALA A 348 2.69 -5.57 6.75
CA ALA A 348 2.45 -6.99 6.55
C ALA A 348 3.73 -7.81 6.77
N VAL A 349 4.88 -7.35 6.25
CA VAL A 349 6.20 -7.97 6.48
C VAL A 349 6.56 -7.95 7.97
N VAL A 350 6.36 -6.80 8.64
CA VAL A 350 6.55 -6.71 10.09
C VAL A 350 5.61 -7.67 10.83
N GLY A 351 4.36 -7.79 10.39
CA GLY A 351 3.37 -8.70 10.93
C GLY A 351 3.80 -10.17 10.86
N VAL A 352 4.39 -10.62 9.74
CA VAL A 352 4.98 -11.96 9.62
C VAL A 352 6.08 -12.17 10.68
N GLY A 353 7.01 -11.22 10.78
CA GLY A 353 8.10 -11.29 11.76
C GLY A 353 7.62 -11.30 13.21
N VAL A 354 6.63 -10.46 13.55
CA VAL A 354 6.04 -10.39 14.90
C VAL A 354 5.31 -11.69 15.25
N ARG A 355 4.50 -12.24 14.33
CA ARG A 355 3.80 -13.51 14.57
C ARG A 355 4.80 -14.64 14.83
N PHE A 356 5.86 -14.71 14.03
CA PHE A 356 6.94 -15.67 14.24
C PHE A 356 7.63 -15.47 15.60
N ALA A 357 8.01 -14.23 15.94
CA ALA A 357 8.67 -13.92 17.21
C ALA A 357 7.80 -14.27 18.43
N VAL A 358 6.50 -13.98 18.38
CA VAL A 358 5.55 -14.35 19.43
C VAL A 358 5.42 -15.88 19.54
N GLY A 359 5.39 -16.59 18.42
CA GLY A 359 5.41 -18.06 18.40
C GLY A 359 6.64 -18.63 19.10
N GLN A 360 7.84 -18.11 18.76
CA GLN A 360 9.09 -18.50 19.41
C GLN A 360 9.12 -18.14 20.89
N TYR A 361 8.61 -16.97 21.27
CA TYR A 361 8.50 -16.55 22.66
C TYR A 361 7.62 -17.50 23.48
N ARG A 362 6.46 -17.91 22.94
CA ARG A 362 5.55 -18.86 23.60
C ARG A 362 6.14 -20.26 23.77
N LEU A 363 7.04 -20.67 22.87
CA LEU A 363 7.79 -21.93 23.00
C LEU A 363 9.00 -21.81 23.93
N SER A 364 9.39 -20.59 24.30
CA SER A 364 10.60 -20.37 25.08
C SER A 364 10.41 -20.75 26.56
N PRO A 365 11.49 -21.17 27.26
CA PRO A 365 11.46 -21.44 28.70
C PRO A 365 11.01 -20.24 29.54
N TYR A 366 11.21 -19.02 29.03
CA TYR A 366 10.75 -17.78 29.67
C TYR A 366 9.23 -17.68 29.76
N TYR A 367 8.51 -18.29 28.82
CA TYR A 367 7.05 -18.32 28.82
C TYR A 367 6.50 -19.58 29.48
N THR A 368 7.12 -20.75 29.24
CA THR A 368 6.67 -22.03 29.80
C THR A 368 7.08 -22.26 31.26
N GLY A 369 7.88 -21.38 31.85
CA GLY A 369 8.21 -21.38 33.27
C GLY A 369 9.26 -22.42 33.72
N HIS A 370 9.84 -23.20 32.80
CA HIS A 370 10.78 -24.28 33.14
C HIS A 370 12.25 -23.82 33.25
N GLY A 371 12.49 -22.55 33.56
CA GLY A 371 13.81 -22.00 33.81
C GLY A 371 14.29 -22.29 35.24
N GLY A 372 14.78 -23.50 35.49
CA GLY A 372 15.55 -23.84 36.69
C GLY A 372 14.75 -24.44 37.85
N ALA A 373 14.59 -25.76 37.85
CA ALA A 373 14.24 -26.50 39.06
C ALA A 373 15.08 -27.78 39.16
N GLY A 374 16.00 -27.77 40.14
CA GLY A 374 16.47 -28.97 40.84
C GLY A 374 17.70 -29.68 40.27
N GLU A 375 18.89 -29.22 40.66
CA GLU A 375 19.92 -30.18 41.08
C GLU A 375 19.33 -31.02 42.22
N PRO A 376 19.43 -32.37 42.20
CA PRO A 376 19.03 -33.17 43.34
C PRO A 376 19.98 -32.85 44.49
N ALA A 377 19.41 -32.39 45.60
CA ALA A 377 20.13 -32.20 46.85
C ALA A 377 20.82 -33.51 47.24
N ALA A 378 22.15 -33.52 47.16
CA ALA A 378 22.95 -34.44 47.93
C ALA A 378 22.68 -34.15 49.42
N GLY A 379 21.99 -35.07 50.07
CA GLY A 379 21.65 -35.02 51.49
C GLY A 379 21.65 -36.42 52.05
N SER A 380 22.80 -36.77 52.63
CA SER A 380 23.01 -37.81 53.61
C SER A 380 21.85 -37.94 54.61
N ASP A 381 21.40 -39.16 54.89
CA ASP A 381 21.51 -39.66 56.28
C ASP A 381 21.39 -41.18 56.38
N GLU A 382 22.27 -41.71 57.21
CA GLU A 382 22.33 -43.05 57.76
C GLU A 382 21.07 -43.38 58.58
N ALA A 383 20.69 -44.66 58.61
CA ALA A 383 20.14 -45.27 59.83
C ALA A 383 20.44 -46.78 59.80
N PRO A 384 20.83 -47.39 60.95
CA PRO A 384 21.22 -48.79 61.03
C PRO A 384 20.06 -49.78 60.86
#